data_AF-A0A2E4XZH3-F1
#
_entry.id   AF-A0A2E4XZH3-F1
#
_cell.length_a   1.000
_cell.length_b   1.000
_cell.length_c   1.000
_cell.angle_alpha   90.00
_cell.angle_beta   90.00
_cell.angle_gamma   90.00
#
_symmetry.space_group_name_H-M   'P 1'
#
loop_
_entity.id
_entity.type
_entity.pdbx_description
1 polymer ?
#
loop_
_entity_poly.entity_id
_entity_poly.type
_entity_poly.pdbx_seq_one_letter_code
_entity_poly.pdbx_strand_id
1 'polypeptide(L)'
;MTRYRAAASRHACLPSSRRTKEESALPAPINNPDLAPVADANAVRQSVPIIDLGGAEGMDHPATAARVAGEIGDACRDWGFFQIVNHGVDSDHLAHVWSTIRAFFALPRADKRALNRSSENPWGYFDRELTKNQRDKKEIFDIGPGVDAGALSDDPFSGATPWPDSQPAFETAMRAHFNICEKLSRTMVEAICLSLGLPRDRLANSFAPTHTSFLRLNYYPVEDPLSDLPEEAGDGADLGIHHHSDAGAVTILIQDSVGGLQVFKDGYWYDVEPVEGAFVVNIGDMVQVWSNDTYRAALHRVQAMSLTDRYSFPFFYNPAYGAIVEPLESATPPNLYTGIDWGEFRRLRADGDYADVGKEVQIADYRVPAAE
;
A
#
# COMPACT_ATOMS: atom_id res chain seq x y z
N MET A 1 -86.10 -39.78 22.16
CA MET A 1 -86.44 -39.87 20.73
C MET A 1 -85.24 -39.38 19.93
N THR A 2 -84.39 -40.30 19.43
CA THR A 2 -84.20 -40.63 17.99
C THR A 2 -83.63 -39.44 17.18
N ARG A 3 -82.49 -39.46 16.46
CA ARG A 3 -81.75 -40.50 15.71
C ARG A 3 -80.27 -40.11 15.48
N TYR A 4 -79.45 -41.14 15.31
CA TYR A 4 -78.13 -41.15 14.65
C TYR A 4 -78.18 -40.79 13.15
N ARG A 5 -77.11 -40.18 12.63
CA ARG A 5 -76.41 -40.59 11.39
C ARG A 5 -75.02 -39.95 11.27
N ALA A 6 -74.11 -40.70 10.65
CA ALA A 6 -72.64 -40.56 10.69
C ALA A 6 -72.04 -40.03 9.36
N ALA A 7 -70.69 -39.93 9.37
CA ALA A 7 -69.72 -39.79 8.27
C ALA A 7 -69.36 -38.34 7.86
N ALA A 8 -68.12 -37.95 7.54
CA ALA A 8 -66.85 -38.66 7.36
C ALA A 8 -65.66 -37.71 7.60
N SER A 9 -64.52 -38.31 7.96
CA SER A 9 -63.21 -37.67 8.12
C SER A 9 -62.57 -37.31 6.76
N ARG A 10 -62.00 -36.11 6.63
CA ARG A 10 -60.83 -35.83 5.78
C ARG A 10 -59.98 -34.73 6.43
N HIS A 11 -58.78 -35.12 6.88
CA HIS A 11 -57.70 -34.19 7.22
C HIS A 11 -57.17 -33.56 5.93
N ALA A 12 -57.22 -32.23 5.82
CA ALA A 12 -56.50 -31.47 4.82
C ALA A 12 -55.28 -30.82 5.48
N CYS A 13 -54.11 -31.31 5.10
CA CYS A 13 -52.80 -30.76 5.40
C CYS A 13 -52.65 -29.41 4.65
N LEU A 14 -52.28 -28.34 5.36
CA LEU A 14 -51.82 -27.09 4.76
C LEU A 14 -50.36 -26.83 5.16
N PRO A 15 -49.53 -26.27 4.26
CA PRO A 15 -48.08 -26.47 4.29
C PRO A 15 -47.36 -25.50 5.21
N SER A 16 -46.33 -26.03 5.89
CA SER A 16 -45.29 -25.29 6.59
C SER A 16 -44.60 -24.28 5.65
N SER A 17 -44.69 -23.00 5.98
CA SER A 17 -43.92 -21.94 5.32
C SER A 17 -42.45 -22.06 5.71
N ARG A 18 -41.65 -22.71 4.85
CA ARG A 18 -40.19 -22.66 4.92
C ARG A 18 -39.76 -21.21 4.65
N ARG A 19 -39.24 -20.52 5.66
CA ARG A 19 -38.35 -19.37 5.45
C ARG A 19 -37.11 -19.89 4.73
N THR A 20 -36.92 -19.48 3.49
CA THR A 20 -35.62 -19.60 2.82
C THR A 20 -34.65 -18.68 3.56
N LYS A 21 -33.68 -19.27 4.26
CA LYS A 21 -32.45 -18.57 4.62
C LYS A 21 -31.72 -18.31 3.31
N GLU A 22 -31.68 -17.05 2.87
CA GLU A 22 -30.59 -16.59 2.01
C GLU A 22 -29.34 -16.58 2.89
N GLU A 23 -28.64 -17.71 2.95
CA GLU A 23 -27.22 -17.73 3.29
C GLU A 23 -26.53 -16.99 2.14
N SER A 24 -25.98 -15.80 2.42
CA SER A 24 -25.07 -15.13 1.51
C SER A 24 -23.84 -16.04 1.36
N ALA A 25 -23.85 -16.86 0.32
CA ALA A 25 -22.67 -17.61 -0.06
C ALA A 25 -21.56 -16.59 -0.35
N LEU A 26 -20.50 -16.62 0.45
CA LEU A 26 -19.21 -16.02 0.12
C LEU A 26 -18.90 -16.40 -1.33
N PRO A 27 -18.59 -15.44 -2.22
CA PRO A 27 -18.26 -15.76 -3.60
C PRO A 27 -17.09 -16.75 -3.63
N ALA A 28 -17.12 -17.67 -4.60
CA ALA A 28 -16.02 -18.61 -4.86
C ALA A 28 -14.67 -17.86 -4.90
N PRO A 29 -13.55 -18.49 -4.51
CA PRO A 29 -12.24 -17.84 -4.54
C PRO A 29 -12.02 -17.22 -5.91
N ILE A 30 -11.89 -15.90 -5.94
CA ILE A 30 -11.77 -15.13 -7.17
C ILE A 30 -10.36 -15.40 -7.70
N ASN A 31 -10.25 -16.12 -8.82
CA ASN A 31 -8.96 -16.48 -9.42
C ASN A 31 -8.11 -15.25 -9.83
N ASN A 32 -8.75 -14.08 -10.01
CA ASN A 32 -8.08 -12.80 -10.20
C ASN A 32 -8.76 -11.71 -9.34
N PRO A 33 -8.14 -11.24 -8.24
CA PRO A 33 -8.67 -10.18 -7.39
C PRO A 33 -9.11 -8.92 -8.14
N ASP A 34 -8.49 -8.56 -9.28
CA ASP A 34 -8.90 -7.39 -10.06
C ASP A 34 -10.35 -7.47 -10.59
N LEU A 35 -10.90 -8.68 -10.74
CA LEU A 35 -12.28 -8.90 -11.21
C LEU A 35 -13.31 -8.87 -10.08
N ALA A 36 -12.88 -8.72 -8.84
CA ALA A 36 -13.78 -8.63 -7.71
C ALA A 36 -14.65 -7.36 -7.79
N PRO A 37 -15.89 -7.40 -7.27
CA PRO A 37 -16.75 -6.23 -7.25
C PRO A 37 -16.20 -5.14 -6.31
N VAL A 38 -16.47 -3.89 -6.66
CA VAL A 38 -16.33 -2.76 -5.72
C VAL A 38 -17.50 -2.82 -4.73
N ALA A 39 -17.20 -2.65 -3.45
CA ALA A 39 -18.19 -2.63 -2.39
C ALA A 39 -19.17 -1.47 -2.62
N ASP A 40 -20.47 -1.74 -2.58
CA ASP A 40 -21.48 -0.69 -2.62
C ASP A 40 -21.48 0.05 -1.29
N ALA A 41 -21.04 1.31 -1.31
CA ALA A 41 -21.01 2.20 -0.15
C ALA A 41 -22.37 2.34 0.56
N ASN A 42 -23.49 2.09 -0.14
CA ASN A 42 -24.83 2.11 0.46
C ASN A 42 -25.21 0.78 1.13
N ALA A 43 -24.57 -0.33 0.73
CA ALA A 43 -24.84 -1.66 1.26
C ALA A 43 -23.87 -2.07 2.38
N VAL A 44 -22.64 -1.55 2.37
CA VAL A 44 -21.58 -1.94 3.31
C VAL A 44 -21.12 -0.74 4.15
N ARG A 45 -21.33 -0.80 5.47
CA ARG A 45 -20.90 0.24 6.44
C ARG A 45 -19.44 0.05 6.89
N GLN A 46 -18.53 -0.15 5.94
CA GLN A 46 -17.10 -0.33 6.22
C GLN A 46 -16.31 0.68 5.40
N SER A 47 -15.39 1.38 6.06
CA SER A 47 -14.48 2.34 5.45
C SER A 47 -13.11 2.20 6.09
N VAL A 48 -12.07 2.58 5.35
CA VAL A 48 -10.70 2.64 5.88
C VAL A 48 -10.67 3.53 7.13
N PRO A 49 -10.13 3.04 8.27
CA PRO A 49 -10.10 3.81 9.51
C PRO A 49 -9.33 5.13 9.38
N ILE A 50 -9.77 6.17 10.08
CA ILE A 50 -9.06 7.43 10.22
C ILE A 50 -8.59 7.55 11.68
N ILE A 51 -7.28 7.72 11.86
CA ILE A 51 -6.61 7.72 13.17
C ILE A 51 -6.05 9.11 13.44
N ASP A 52 -6.45 9.70 14.56
CA ASP A 52 -5.96 10.99 15.02
C ASP A 52 -4.68 10.80 15.84
N LEU A 53 -3.56 11.34 15.35
CA LEU A 53 -2.27 11.24 16.04
C LEU A 53 -2.11 12.20 17.23
N GLY A 54 -3.03 13.15 17.42
CA GLY A 54 -3.05 14.06 18.57
C GLY A 54 -2.20 15.33 18.41
N GLY A 55 -1.77 15.68 17.20
CA GLY A 55 -1.05 16.92 16.92
C GLY A 55 0.44 16.87 17.31
N ALA A 56 0.99 18.02 17.71
CA ALA A 56 2.44 18.20 17.91
C ALA A 56 3.02 17.43 19.12
N GLU A 57 2.24 17.22 20.18
CA GLU A 57 2.66 16.38 21.33
C GLU A 57 2.50 14.87 21.03
N GLY A 58 1.63 14.55 20.07
CA GLY A 58 1.55 13.26 19.38
C GLY A 58 1.75 12.00 20.24
N MET A 59 2.63 11.14 19.74
CA MET A 59 3.03 9.86 20.34
C MET A 59 4.00 9.99 21.52
N ASP A 60 4.41 11.20 21.90
CA ASP A 60 5.31 11.39 23.04
C ASP A 60 4.54 11.43 24.38
N HIS A 61 3.25 11.73 24.33
CA HIS A 61 2.37 11.61 25.49
C HIS A 61 1.92 10.14 25.70
N PRO A 62 2.20 9.49 26.85
CA PRO A 62 1.98 8.05 27.03
C PRO A 62 0.54 7.57 26.80
N ALA A 63 -0.46 8.36 27.22
CA ALA A 63 -1.86 7.99 27.01
C ALA A 63 -2.27 8.09 25.52
N THR A 64 -1.71 9.05 24.80
CA THR A 64 -1.93 9.21 23.35
C THR A 64 -1.25 8.06 22.61
N ALA A 65 0.00 7.75 22.98
CA ALA A 65 0.76 6.64 22.43
C ALA A 65 0.03 5.30 22.57
N ALA A 66 -0.50 5.00 23.76
CA ALA A 66 -1.24 3.76 24.00
C ALA A 66 -2.53 3.67 23.18
N ARG A 67 -3.29 4.77 23.09
CA ARG A 67 -4.52 4.83 22.27
C ARG A 67 -4.22 4.63 20.79
N VAL A 68 -3.29 5.42 20.24
CA VAL A 68 -2.92 5.38 18.82
C VAL A 68 -2.33 4.01 18.46
N ALA A 69 -1.49 3.43 19.30
CA ALA A 69 -0.98 2.07 19.08
C ALA A 69 -2.11 1.04 19.04
N GLY A 70 -3.11 1.14 19.91
CA GLY A 70 -4.30 0.27 19.88
C GLY A 70 -5.09 0.41 18.57
N GLU A 71 -5.42 1.65 18.19
CA GLU A 71 -6.16 1.94 16.95
C GLU A 71 -5.39 1.48 15.70
N ILE A 72 -4.08 1.69 15.65
CA ILE A 72 -3.21 1.20 14.57
C ILE A 72 -3.18 -0.32 14.56
N GLY A 73 -3.05 -0.98 15.72
CA GLY A 73 -3.07 -2.44 15.80
C GLY A 73 -4.38 -3.04 15.26
N ASP A 74 -5.52 -2.43 15.58
CA ASP A 74 -6.82 -2.84 15.05
C ASP A 74 -6.92 -2.62 13.53
N ALA A 75 -6.47 -1.46 13.04
CA ALA A 75 -6.45 -1.17 11.60
C ALA A 75 -5.50 -2.10 10.82
N CYS A 76 -4.30 -2.39 11.33
CA CYS A 76 -3.35 -3.31 10.73
C CYS A 76 -3.90 -4.76 10.66
N ARG A 77 -4.71 -5.15 11.63
CA ARG A 77 -5.31 -6.49 11.70
C ARG A 77 -6.50 -6.65 10.76
N ASP A 78 -7.39 -5.66 10.72
CA ASP A 78 -8.64 -5.73 9.95
C ASP A 78 -8.45 -5.26 8.49
N TRP A 79 -7.66 -4.21 8.28
CA TRP A 79 -7.52 -3.58 6.96
C TRP A 79 -6.12 -3.66 6.37
N GLY A 80 -5.07 -3.62 7.20
CA GLY A 80 -3.71 -3.34 6.72
C GLY A 80 -3.55 -1.92 6.15
N PHE A 81 -4.59 -1.08 6.25
CA PHE A 81 -4.71 0.27 5.71
C PHE A 81 -5.42 1.17 6.73
N PHE A 82 -5.00 2.42 6.82
CA PHE A 82 -5.65 3.48 7.59
C PHE A 82 -5.24 4.86 7.05
N GLN A 83 -5.93 5.91 7.46
CA GLN A 83 -5.50 7.29 7.24
C GLN A 83 -5.09 7.91 8.56
N ILE A 84 -4.09 8.78 8.55
CA ILE A 84 -3.68 9.55 9.72
C ILE A 84 -3.97 11.03 9.52
N VAL A 85 -4.51 11.66 10.57
CA VAL A 85 -4.77 13.10 10.65
C VAL A 85 -4.08 13.69 11.87
N ASN A 86 -3.95 15.02 11.92
CA ASN A 86 -3.26 15.74 12.99
C ASN A 86 -1.84 15.17 13.23
N HIS A 87 -1.14 14.79 12.16
CA HIS A 87 0.20 14.20 12.17
C HIS A 87 1.33 15.23 12.36
N GLY A 88 0.99 16.51 12.50
CA GLY A 88 1.96 17.58 12.79
C GLY A 88 2.81 18.04 11.61
N VAL A 89 2.48 17.63 10.38
CA VAL A 89 3.14 18.16 9.17
C VAL A 89 2.54 19.52 8.83
N ASP A 90 3.42 20.49 8.57
CA ASP A 90 3.05 21.86 8.24
C ASP A 90 2.30 21.94 6.90
N SER A 91 1.17 22.66 6.89
CA SER A 91 0.33 22.81 5.69
C SER A 91 1.00 23.60 4.57
N ASP A 92 1.82 24.58 4.90
CA ASP A 92 2.57 25.38 3.91
C ASP A 92 3.66 24.52 3.26
N HIS A 93 4.28 23.61 4.02
CA HIS A 93 5.18 22.60 3.45
C HIS A 93 4.44 21.72 2.44
N LEU A 94 3.26 21.18 2.79
CA LEU A 94 2.48 20.36 1.87
C LEU A 94 2.06 21.14 0.61
N ALA A 95 1.58 22.37 0.76
CA ALA A 95 1.25 23.24 -0.36
C ALA A 95 2.45 23.48 -1.28
N HIS A 96 3.64 23.70 -0.70
CA HIS A 96 4.87 23.88 -1.46
C HIS A 96 5.27 22.61 -2.23
N VAL A 97 5.19 21.43 -1.61
CA VAL A 97 5.44 20.13 -2.25
C VAL A 97 4.49 19.90 -3.42
N TRP A 98 3.18 20.11 -3.21
CA TRP A 98 2.18 20.00 -4.28
C TRP A 98 2.48 20.92 -5.47
N SER A 99 2.79 22.19 -5.20
CA SER A 99 3.10 23.16 -6.26
C SER A 99 4.36 22.78 -7.05
N THR A 100 5.39 22.31 -6.35
CA THR A 100 6.68 21.90 -6.92
C THR A 100 6.52 20.68 -7.83
N ILE A 101 5.76 19.68 -7.39
CA ILE A 101 5.55 18.45 -8.17
C ILE A 101 4.69 18.70 -9.40
N ARG A 102 3.63 19.52 -9.29
CA ARG A 102 2.82 19.95 -10.44
C ARG A 102 3.69 20.69 -11.47
N ALA A 103 4.56 21.58 -11.02
CA ALA A 103 5.49 22.28 -11.90
C ALA A 103 6.48 21.33 -12.60
N PHE A 104 6.95 20.28 -11.92
CA PHE A 104 7.81 19.26 -12.52
C PHE A 104 7.09 18.45 -13.61
N PHE A 105 5.91 17.88 -13.32
CA PHE A 105 5.19 17.07 -14.31
C PHE A 105 4.65 17.88 -15.50
N ALA A 106 4.53 19.21 -15.35
CA ALA A 106 4.21 20.13 -16.43
C ALA A 106 5.39 20.44 -17.38
N LEU A 107 6.62 19.98 -17.06
CA LEU A 107 7.77 20.14 -17.95
C LEU A 107 7.56 19.39 -19.30
N PRO A 108 8.18 19.88 -20.38
CA PRO A 108 8.24 19.14 -21.64
C PRO A 108 8.73 17.69 -21.44
N ARG A 109 8.13 16.75 -22.17
CA ARG A 109 8.48 15.32 -22.11
C ARG A 109 9.98 15.06 -22.28
N ALA A 110 10.64 15.81 -23.17
CA ALA A 110 12.07 15.70 -23.41
C ALA A 110 12.90 16.05 -22.17
N ASP A 111 12.50 17.09 -21.44
CA ASP A 111 13.19 17.54 -20.22
C ASP A 111 13.02 16.53 -19.09
N LYS A 112 11.81 15.96 -18.94
CA LYS A 112 11.55 14.88 -17.97
C LYS A 112 12.36 13.62 -18.29
N ARG A 113 12.39 13.20 -19.57
CA ARG A 113 13.15 12.02 -20.03
C ARG A 113 14.66 12.17 -19.95
N ALA A 114 15.19 13.39 -19.89
CA ALA A 114 16.62 13.62 -19.61
C ALA A 114 17.03 13.13 -18.21
N LEU A 115 16.05 12.93 -17.31
CA LEU A 115 16.24 12.43 -15.96
C LEU A 115 15.82 10.95 -15.81
N ASN A 116 15.71 10.22 -16.93
CA ASN A 116 15.27 8.83 -16.92
C ASN A 116 16.16 7.94 -16.03
N ARG A 117 15.53 6.98 -15.36
CA ARG A 117 16.23 5.82 -14.81
C ARG A 117 16.98 5.04 -15.90
N SER A 118 18.01 4.30 -15.51
CA SER A 118 18.79 3.40 -16.37
C SER A 118 18.98 2.04 -15.71
N SER A 119 19.61 1.09 -16.41
CA SER A 119 20.01 -0.21 -15.85
C SER A 119 20.99 -0.08 -14.68
N GLU A 120 21.71 1.04 -14.59
CA GLU A 120 22.72 1.32 -13.56
C GLU A 120 22.20 2.28 -12.47
N ASN A 121 21.09 2.99 -12.73
CA ASN A 121 20.51 3.93 -11.78
C ASN A 121 18.98 3.81 -11.76
N PRO A 122 18.38 3.25 -10.71
CA PRO A 122 16.94 3.04 -10.64
C PRO A 122 16.15 4.32 -10.35
N TRP A 123 16.83 5.43 -10.02
CA TRP A 123 16.19 6.68 -9.62
C TRP A 123 15.96 7.62 -10.80
N GLY A 124 14.97 8.51 -10.65
CA GLY A 124 14.60 9.49 -11.65
C GLY A 124 13.26 9.19 -12.32
N TYR A 125 13.06 9.78 -13.50
CA TYR A 125 11.80 9.75 -14.23
C TYR A 125 11.57 8.43 -14.97
N PHE A 126 10.30 8.05 -15.13
CA PHE A 126 9.89 7.00 -16.06
C PHE A 126 8.42 7.15 -16.47
N ASP A 127 8.08 6.86 -17.72
CA ASP A 127 6.71 7.03 -18.28
C ASP A 127 6.14 5.76 -18.91
N ARG A 128 6.78 4.61 -18.67
CA ARG A 128 6.45 3.32 -19.27
C ARG A 128 6.40 2.21 -18.23
N GLU A 129 6.01 2.53 -17.00
CA GLU A 129 5.93 1.50 -15.96
C GLU A 129 4.99 0.38 -16.37
N LEU A 130 5.37 -0.85 -16.00
CA LEU A 130 4.55 -2.03 -16.21
C LEU A 130 4.13 -2.56 -14.85
N THR A 131 2.83 -2.84 -14.67
CA THR A 131 2.36 -3.68 -13.57
C THR A 131 1.78 -4.95 -14.16
N LYS A 132 2.32 -6.12 -13.79
CA LYS A 132 1.93 -7.43 -14.35
C LYS A 132 1.96 -7.47 -15.88
N ASN A 133 3.05 -6.96 -16.46
CA ASN A 133 3.29 -6.90 -17.90
C ASN A 133 2.26 -6.09 -18.71
N GLN A 134 1.49 -5.21 -18.05
CA GLN A 134 0.60 -4.23 -18.68
C GLN A 134 1.08 -2.83 -18.34
N ARG A 135 1.01 -1.91 -19.33
CA ARG A 135 1.48 -0.54 -19.15
C ARG A 135 0.53 0.24 -18.25
N ASP A 136 1.09 0.84 -17.20
CA ASP A 136 0.38 1.77 -16.34
C ASP A 136 0.19 3.10 -17.07
N LYS A 137 -1.02 3.67 -17.01
CA LYS A 137 -1.30 5.04 -17.49
C LYS A 137 -0.81 6.08 -16.47
N LYS A 138 0.50 6.11 -16.23
CA LYS A 138 1.13 7.04 -15.28
C LYS A 138 2.53 7.43 -15.70
N GLU A 139 2.94 8.60 -15.24
CA GLU A 139 4.34 9.01 -15.17
C GLU A 139 4.81 8.91 -13.72
N ILE A 140 6.08 8.59 -13.52
CA ILE A 140 6.69 8.55 -12.19
C ILE A 140 8.00 9.32 -12.10
N PHE A 141 8.38 9.67 -10.87
CA PHE A 141 9.73 10.08 -10.53
C PHE A 141 10.14 9.46 -9.18
N ASP A 142 11.19 8.63 -9.20
CA ASP A 142 11.69 7.94 -8.01
C ASP A 142 12.89 8.65 -7.39
N ILE A 143 12.86 8.79 -6.07
CA ILE A 143 13.85 9.49 -5.25
C ILE A 143 14.37 8.51 -4.20
N GLY A 144 15.63 8.12 -4.35
CA GLY A 144 16.30 7.22 -3.43
C GLY A 144 16.78 7.88 -2.14
N PRO A 145 17.35 7.10 -1.21
CA PRO A 145 17.97 7.63 0.00
C PRO A 145 19.05 8.66 -0.30
N GLY A 146 19.11 9.74 0.49
CA GLY A 146 20.15 10.77 0.42
C GLY A 146 21.47 10.36 1.09
N VAL A 147 21.94 9.14 0.85
CA VAL A 147 23.16 8.59 1.47
C VAL A 147 24.32 8.52 0.49
N ASP A 148 25.54 8.55 1.02
CA ASP A 148 26.74 8.33 0.20
C ASP A 148 26.66 6.97 -0.50
N ALA A 149 26.98 6.91 -1.79
CA ALA A 149 26.89 5.68 -2.59
C ALA A 149 27.66 4.49 -1.98
N GLY A 150 28.72 4.77 -1.21
CA GLY A 150 29.48 3.74 -0.48
C GLY A 150 28.72 3.10 0.69
N ALA A 151 27.69 3.75 1.24
CA ALA A 151 26.88 3.22 2.34
C ALA A 151 25.86 2.17 1.87
N LEU A 152 25.62 2.08 0.56
CA LEU A 152 24.72 1.13 -0.08
C LEU A 152 25.44 0.32 -1.16
N SER A 153 26.77 0.17 -1.12
CA SER A 153 27.53 -0.39 -2.25
C SER A 153 27.11 -1.80 -2.69
N ASP A 154 26.56 -2.59 -1.76
CA ASP A 154 26.06 -3.94 -2.04
C ASP A 154 24.60 -3.96 -2.51
N ASP A 155 23.90 -2.82 -2.42
CA ASP A 155 22.53 -2.61 -2.87
C ASP A 155 22.53 -2.29 -4.38
N PRO A 156 21.79 -3.06 -5.21
CA PRO A 156 21.64 -2.76 -6.64
C PRO A 156 20.96 -1.39 -6.88
N PHE A 157 20.37 -0.79 -5.85
CA PHE A 157 19.74 0.53 -5.91
C PHE A 157 20.59 1.67 -5.33
N SER A 158 21.92 1.56 -5.35
CA SER A 158 22.87 2.56 -4.80
C SER A 158 23.11 3.81 -5.67
N GLY A 159 22.33 4.01 -6.72
CA GLY A 159 22.45 5.17 -7.61
C GLY A 159 22.14 6.51 -6.93
N ALA A 160 22.38 7.62 -7.64
CA ALA A 160 22.04 8.97 -7.19
C ALA A 160 20.80 9.50 -7.92
N THR A 161 19.88 10.15 -7.21
CA THR A 161 18.71 10.78 -7.83
C THR A 161 19.14 11.90 -8.79
N PRO A 162 18.77 11.84 -10.08
CA PRO A 162 19.07 12.91 -11.03
C PRO A 162 18.09 14.07 -10.82
N TRP A 163 18.57 15.28 -10.54
CA TRP A 163 17.71 16.44 -10.24
C TRP A 163 17.51 17.35 -11.46
N PRO A 164 16.32 17.98 -11.62
CA PRO A 164 16.07 18.92 -12.71
C PRO A 164 16.82 20.25 -12.48
N ASP A 165 17.88 20.51 -13.24
CA ASP A 165 18.62 21.79 -13.19
C ASP A 165 17.73 23.03 -13.43
N SER A 166 16.65 22.86 -14.22
CA SER A 166 15.68 23.91 -14.51
C SER A 166 14.75 24.24 -13.33
N GLN A 167 14.71 23.39 -12.30
CA GLN A 167 13.87 23.55 -11.11
C GLN A 167 14.70 23.32 -9.82
N PRO A 168 15.61 24.23 -9.45
CA PRO A 168 16.52 24.04 -8.32
C PRO A 168 15.79 23.88 -6.96
N ALA A 169 14.56 24.38 -6.83
CA ALA A 169 13.75 24.18 -5.64
C ALA A 169 13.26 22.73 -5.46
N PHE A 170 13.23 21.94 -6.54
CA PHE A 170 12.68 20.60 -6.55
C PHE A 170 13.42 19.66 -5.60
N GLU A 171 14.76 19.61 -5.69
CA GLU A 171 15.58 18.78 -4.81
C GLU A 171 15.34 19.14 -3.33
N THR A 172 15.39 20.42 -3.00
CA THR A 172 15.24 20.88 -1.61
C THR A 172 13.87 20.51 -1.05
N ALA A 173 12.79 20.74 -1.82
CA ALA A 173 11.43 20.41 -1.40
C ALA A 173 11.24 18.90 -1.22
N MET A 174 11.73 18.08 -2.17
CA MET A 174 11.55 16.63 -2.11
C MET A 174 12.39 15.99 -1.01
N ARG A 175 13.62 16.46 -0.76
CA ARG A 175 14.43 15.99 0.38
C ARG A 175 13.80 16.35 1.72
N ALA A 176 13.23 17.54 1.85
CA ALA A 176 12.49 17.93 3.05
C ALA A 176 11.27 17.02 3.27
N HIS A 177 10.52 16.73 2.20
CA HIS A 177 9.36 15.85 2.26
C HIS A 177 9.75 14.40 2.59
N PHE A 178 10.81 13.87 1.97
CA PHE A 178 11.38 12.55 2.25
C PHE A 178 11.66 12.38 3.75
N ASN A 179 12.37 13.34 4.35
CA ASN A 179 12.70 13.31 5.79
C ASN A 179 11.46 13.36 6.69
N ILE A 180 10.40 14.05 6.27
CA ILE A 180 9.13 14.10 7.00
C ILE A 180 8.44 12.73 6.95
N CYS A 181 8.32 12.13 5.76
CA CYS A 181 7.73 10.81 5.58
C CYS A 181 8.53 9.74 6.33
N GLU A 182 9.87 9.83 6.34
CA GLU A 182 10.75 8.93 7.10
C GLU A 182 10.47 9.01 8.62
N LYS A 183 10.29 10.22 9.17
CA LYS A 183 9.91 10.41 10.57
C LYS A 183 8.53 9.83 10.88
N LEU A 184 7.53 10.13 10.05
CA LEU A 184 6.19 9.56 10.22
C LEU A 184 6.21 8.03 10.15
N SER A 185 6.96 7.46 9.21
CA SER A 185 7.10 6.01 9.06
C SER A 185 7.70 5.37 10.31
N ARG A 186 8.75 5.98 10.89
CA ARG A 186 9.29 5.54 12.18
C ARG A 186 8.24 5.54 13.27
N THR A 187 7.46 6.62 13.39
CA THR A 187 6.35 6.70 14.35
C THR A 187 5.32 5.59 14.15
N MET A 188 4.99 5.24 12.90
CA MET A 188 4.07 4.13 12.61
C MET A 188 4.65 2.78 13.01
N VAL A 189 5.93 2.52 12.71
CA VAL A 189 6.62 1.28 13.12
C VAL A 189 6.68 1.16 14.65
N GLU A 190 6.96 2.25 15.35
CA GLU A 190 6.93 2.32 16.80
C GLU A 190 5.55 1.99 17.38
N ALA A 191 4.48 2.56 16.79
CA ALA A 191 3.11 2.26 17.18
C ALA A 191 2.74 0.79 16.91
N ILE A 192 3.19 0.22 15.79
CA ILE A 192 3.05 -1.20 15.46
C ILE A 192 3.73 -2.07 16.52
N CYS A 193 4.97 -1.77 16.92
CA CYS A 193 5.66 -2.48 18.00
C CYS A 193 4.84 -2.46 19.30
N LEU A 194 4.40 -1.27 19.72
CA LEU A 194 3.59 -1.10 20.94
C LEU A 194 2.28 -1.89 20.87
N SER A 195 1.61 -1.88 19.72
CA SER A 195 0.36 -2.63 19.49
C SER A 195 0.52 -4.15 19.61
N LEU A 196 1.72 -4.65 19.32
CA LEU A 196 2.11 -6.06 19.47
C LEU A 196 2.64 -6.38 20.87
N GLY A 197 2.60 -5.43 21.81
CA GLY A 197 3.11 -5.61 23.18
C GLY A 197 4.65 -5.60 23.27
N LEU A 198 5.34 -5.06 22.27
CA LEU A 198 6.79 -4.98 22.20
C LEU A 198 7.31 -3.59 22.63
N PRO A 199 8.61 -3.48 22.99
CA PRO A 199 9.25 -2.18 23.17
C PRO A 199 9.12 -1.29 21.92
N ARG A 200 8.93 0.02 22.13
CA ARG A 200 8.73 1.03 21.07
C ARG A 200 9.80 0.94 19.97
N ASP A 201 11.05 0.78 20.36
CA ASP A 201 12.25 0.77 19.52
C ASP A 201 12.66 -0.63 19.02
N ARG A 202 11.83 -1.65 19.23
CA ARG A 202 12.20 -3.05 18.96
C ARG A 202 12.70 -3.28 17.53
N LEU A 203 12.12 -2.61 16.54
CA LEU A 203 12.50 -2.74 15.13
C LEU A 203 13.53 -1.70 14.67
N ALA A 204 14.04 -0.82 15.54
CA ALA A 204 14.95 0.26 15.13
C ALA A 204 16.19 -0.26 14.38
N ASN A 205 16.77 -1.37 14.84
CA ASN A 205 17.94 -1.98 14.21
C ASN A 205 17.66 -2.58 12.82
N SER A 206 16.40 -2.91 12.51
CA SER A 206 16.02 -3.41 11.17
C SER A 206 16.12 -2.32 10.09
N PHE A 207 16.24 -1.05 10.47
CA PHE A 207 16.37 0.10 9.57
C PHE A 207 17.76 0.76 9.66
N ALA A 208 18.66 0.23 10.49
CA ALA A 208 19.99 0.78 10.73
C ALA A 208 21.09 -0.01 10.00
N PRO A 209 22.27 0.58 9.74
CA PRO A 209 22.59 2.01 9.89
C PRO A 209 21.89 2.89 8.83
N THR A 210 21.49 2.28 7.72
CA THR A 210 20.88 2.95 6.56
C THR A 210 19.77 2.09 6.00
N HIS A 211 18.55 2.62 5.98
CA HIS A 211 17.40 1.98 5.35
C HIS A 211 17.39 2.14 3.83
N THR A 212 16.65 1.29 3.13
CA THR A 212 16.52 1.28 1.66
C THR A 212 15.26 1.98 1.14
N SER A 213 14.67 2.85 1.97
CA SER A 213 13.43 3.58 1.69
C SER A 213 13.54 4.54 0.50
N PHE A 214 12.45 4.76 -0.21
CA PHE A 214 12.42 5.68 -1.35
C PHE A 214 11.07 6.40 -1.46
N LEU A 215 11.07 7.58 -2.08
CA LEU A 215 9.87 8.36 -2.40
C LEU A 215 9.58 8.21 -3.89
N ARG A 216 8.35 7.82 -4.23
CA ARG A 216 7.87 7.82 -5.61
C ARG A 216 6.85 8.93 -5.78
N LEU A 217 6.98 9.69 -6.85
CA LEU A 217 5.99 10.68 -7.25
C LEU A 217 5.19 10.09 -8.41
N ASN A 218 3.89 9.86 -8.24
CA ASN A 218 3.03 9.39 -9.33
C ASN A 218 2.19 10.54 -9.88
N TYR A 219 2.07 10.58 -11.21
CA TYR A 219 1.15 11.41 -11.96
C TYR A 219 0.32 10.54 -12.90
N TYR A 220 -1.00 10.56 -12.73
CA TYR A 220 -1.97 9.83 -13.54
C TYR A 220 -2.77 10.83 -14.37
N PRO A 221 -2.36 11.07 -15.62
CA PRO A 221 -3.10 11.97 -16.49
C PRO A 221 -4.40 11.31 -16.99
N VAL A 222 -5.40 12.13 -17.28
CA VAL A 222 -6.62 11.69 -17.98
C VAL A 222 -6.30 11.28 -19.41
N GLU A 223 -5.50 12.09 -20.11
CA GLU A 223 -5.03 11.78 -21.45
C GLU A 223 -3.70 11.03 -21.36
N ASP A 224 -3.63 9.87 -22.01
CA ASP A 224 -2.41 9.08 -22.03
C ASP A 224 -1.26 9.87 -22.68
N PRO A 225 -0.17 10.17 -21.94
CA PRO A 225 0.90 11.03 -22.40
C PRO A 225 1.73 10.35 -23.49
N LEU A 226 1.50 9.07 -23.79
CA LEU A 226 2.13 8.31 -24.86
C LEU A 226 1.16 7.94 -25.99
N SER A 227 -0.04 8.54 -26.03
CA SER A 227 -1.04 8.29 -27.09
C SER A 227 -0.56 8.61 -28.51
N ASP A 228 0.51 9.41 -28.64
CA ASP A 228 1.17 9.73 -29.91
C ASP A 228 2.21 8.68 -30.36
N LEU A 229 2.51 7.68 -29.52
CA LEU A 229 3.42 6.58 -29.84
C LEU A 229 2.66 5.34 -30.32
N PRO A 230 3.28 4.46 -31.13
CA PRO A 230 2.69 3.18 -31.49
C PRO A 230 2.33 2.37 -30.24
N GLU A 231 1.16 1.72 -30.22
CA GLU A 231 0.74 0.83 -29.13
C GLU A 231 1.78 -0.28 -28.93
N GLU A 232 2.62 -0.11 -27.92
CA GLU A 232 3.45 -1.17 -27.36
C GLU A 232 2.78 -1.59 -26.04
N ALA A 233 2.13 -2.77 -26.06
CA ALA A 233 1.40 -3.45 -24.97
C ALA A 233 -0.11 -3.17 -24.86
N GLY A 234 -0.86 -4.27 -24.70
CA GLY A 234 -2.30 -4.38 -24.92
C GLY A 234 -3.23 -3.87 -23.82
N ASP A 235 -4.52 -4.05 -24.09
CA ASP A 235 -5.71 -3.56 -23.37
C ASP A 235 -5.64 -3.70 -21.82
N GLY A 236 -5.00 -2.74 -21.16
CA GLY A 236 -5.05 -2.51 -19.71
C GLY A 236 -5.87 -1.28 -19.32
N ALA A 237 -6.88 -0.94 -20.14
CA ALA A 237 -7.45 0.42 -20.19
C ALA A 237 -8.15 0.93 -18.91
N ASP A 238 -8.51 0.04 -17.98
CA ASP A 238 -9.40 0.37 -16.85
C ASP A 238 -8.67 0.60 -15.50
N LEU A 239 -7.38 0.27 -15.38
CA LEU A 239 -6.60 0.43 -14.14
C LEU A 239 -5.35 1.31 -14.37
N GLY A 240 -5.05 2.16 -13.39
CA GLY A 240 -3.82 2.94 -13.32
C GLY A 240 -2.66 2.19 -12.65
N ILE A 241 -2.97 1.24 -11.75
CA ILE A 241 -2.06 0.21 -11.22
C ILE A 241 -2.89 -1.04 -10.93
N HIS A 242 -2.43 -2.23 -11.33
CA HIS A 242 -3.05 -3.51 -10.98
C HIS A 242 -2.90 -3.87 -9.49
N HIS A 243 -3.66 -4.86 -8.99
CA HIS A 243 -3.54 -5.26 -7.59
C HIS A 243 -2.13 -5.74 -7.21
N HIS A 244 -1.61 -5.22 -6.10
CA HIS A 244 -0.36 -5.64 -5.48
C HIS A 244 -0.41 -5.42 -3.96
N SER A 245 0.52 -6.03 -3.23
CA SER A 245 0.89 -5.62 -1.87
C SER A 245 2.26 -4.95 -1.93
N ASP A 246 2.53 -4.06 -0.98
CA ASP A 246 3.84 -3.42 -0.87
C ASP A 246 4.83 -4.36 -0.20
N ALA A 247 6.01 -4.52 -0.79
CA ALA A 247 7.04 -5.42 -0.27
C ALA A 247 7.64 -4.96 1.06
N GLY A 248 7.64 -3.65 1.34
CA GLY A 248 8.36 -3.01 2.44
C GLY A 248 7.76 -3.21 3.83
N ALA A 249 8.08 -2.29 4.74
CA ALA A 249 7.49 -2.28 6.08
C ALA A 249 6.21 -1.45 6.12
N VAL A 250 6.30 -0.16 5.82
CA VAL A 250 5.18 0.79 5.88
C VAL A 250 5.26 1.73 4.69
N THR A 251 4.12 2.03 4.07
CA THR A 251 4.01 3.07 3.05
C THR A 251 3.25 4.26 3.63
N ILE A 252 3.81 5.46 3.47
CA ILE A 252 3.17 6.73 3.81
C ILE A 252 2.84 7.44 2.50
N LEU A 253 1.55 7.58 2.20
CA LEU A 253 1.06 8.12 0.95
C LEU A 253 0.28 9.40 1.20
N ILE A 254 0.70 10.50 0.58
CA ILE A 254 -0.17 11.67 0.40
C ILE A 254 -0.77 11.65 -1.01
N GLN A 255 -2.06 11.92 -1.10
CA GLN A 255 -2.82 11.95 -2.36
C GLN A 255 -3.68 13.21 -2.45
N ASP A 256 -4.05 13.60 -3.66
CA ASP A 256 -4.98 14.69 -3.88
C ASP A 256 -6.44 14.25 -3.63
N SER A 257 -7.39 15.15 -3.92
CA SER A 257 -8.82 14.92 -3.69
C SER A 257 -9.51 14.13 -4.81
N VAL A 258 -8.77 13.59 -5.80
CA VAL A 258 -9.38 12.89 -6.95
C VAL A 258 -9.79 11.46 -6.59
N GLY A 259 -9.10 10.82 -5.65
CA GLY A 259 -9.40 9.44 -5.22
C GLY A 259 -8.86 8.37 -6.18
N GLY A 260 -9.53 7.24 -6.28
CA GLY A 260 -9.17 6.13 -7.19
C GLY A 260 -8.26 5.05 -6.60
N LEU A 261 -7.70 5.25 -5.41
CA LEU A 261 -7.04 4.18 -4.64
C LEU A 261 -8.11 3.24 -4.06
N GLN A 262 -7.93 1.94 -4.24
CA GLN A 262 -8.82 0.92 -3.71
C GLN A 262 -8.03 -0.13 -2.91
N VAL A 263 -8.60 -0.58 -1.79
CA VAL A 263 -8.06 -1.65 -0.94
C VAL A 263 -8.99 -2.86 -0.97
N PHE A 264 -8.43 -4.07 -1.05
CA PHE A 264 -9.18 -5.31 -1.10
C PHE A 264 -9.41 -5.87 0.30
N LYS A 265 -10.67 -6.14 0.64
CA LYS A 265 -11.06 -6.75 1.91
C LYS A 265 -12.29 -7.63 1.73
N ASP A 266 -12.28 -8.81 2.34
CA ASP A 266 -13.43 -9.73 2.40
C ASP A 266 -14.09 -10.03 1.04
N GLY A 267 -13.32 -10.05 -0.05
CA GLY A 267 -13.83 -10.32 -1.40
C GLY A 267 -14.28 -9.10 -2.20
N TYR A 268 -14.11 -7.89 -1.66
CA TYR A 268 -14.54 -6.63 -2.29
C TYR A 268 -13.40 -5.60 -2.34
N TRP A 269 -13.46 -4.72 -3.32
CA TRP A 269 -12.66 -3.50 -3.37
C TRP A 269 -13.38 -2.36 -2.65
N TYR A 270 -12.69 -1.68 -1.75
CA TYR A 270 -13.19 -0.48 -1.06
C TYR A 270 -12.41 0.74 -1.51
N ASP A 271 -13.11 1.81 -1.85
CA ASP A 271 -12.48 3.09 -2.16
C ASP A 271 -11.85 3.70 -0.89
N VAL A 272 -10.62 4.19 -1.04
CA VAL A 272 -9.93 4.97 -0.01
C VAL A 272 -10.27 6.44 -0.26
N GLU A 273 -11.40 6.87 0.28
CA GLU A 273 -11.88 8.25 0.15
C GLU A 273 -10.84 9.26 0.67
N PRO A 274 -10.38 10.21 -0.17
CA PRO A 274 -9.40 11.21 0.25
C PRO A 274 -9.90 12.07 1.40
N VAL A 275 -9.10 12.18 2.45
CA VAL A 275 -9.31 13.14 3.53
C VAL A 275 -8.30 14.27 3.35
N GLU A 276 -8.77 15.52 3.30
CA GLU A 276 -7.91 16.68 3.09
C GLU A 276 -6.79 16.74 4.14
N GLY A 277 -5.56 16.83 3.66
CA GLY A 277 -4.36 16.89 4.49
C GLY A 277 -3.96 15.57 5.14
N ALA A 278 -4.75 14.49 5.05
CA ALA A 278 -4.40 13.21 5.64
C ALA A 278 -3.34 12.48 4.82
N PHE A 279 -2.55 11.64 5.51
CA PHE A 279 -1.74 10.62 4.86
C PHE A 279 -2.46 9.28 4.94
N VAL A 280 -2.53 8.57 3.83
CA VAL A 280 -2.87 7.15 3.81
C VAL A 280 -1.63 6.37 4.26
N VAL A 281 -1.84 5.38 5.11
CA VAL A 281 -0.80 4.48 5.60
C VAL A 281 -1.24 3.05 5.33
N ASN A 282 -0.34 2.25 4.78
CA ASN A 282 -0.52 0.81 4.70
C ASN A 282 0.73 0.07 5.14
N ILE A 283 0.52 -1.13 5.67
CA ILE A 283 1.61 -2.03 6.01
C ILE A 283 1.99 -2.88 4.79
N GLY A 284 3.28 -3.18 4.69
CA GLY A 284 3.81 -4.06 3.67
C GLY A 284 4.08 -5.46 4.20
N ASP A 285 4.55 -6.30 3.29
CA ASP A 285 4.85 -7.71 3.48
C ASP A 285 5.80 -7.94 4.69
N MET A 286 6.77 -7.05 4.94
CA MET A 286 7.71 -7.23 6.06
C MET A 286 7.03 -7.12 7.42
N VAL A 287 6.02 -6.26 7.58
CA VAL A 287 5.22 -6.18 8.81
C VAL A 287 4.34 -7.41 8.98
N GLN A 288 3.80 -7.95 7.88
CA GLN A 288 3.06 -9.20 7.92
C GLN A 288 3.95 -10.38 8.39
N VAL A 289 5.20 -10.45 7.91
CA VAL A 289 6.17 -11.46 8.36
C VAL A 289 6.56 -11.26 9.83
N TRP A 290 6.95 -10.04 10.23
CA TRP A 290 7.28 -9.72 11.63
C TRP A 290 6.14 -10.04 12.59
N SER A 291 4.89 -9.77 12.19
CA SER A 291 3.71 -10.03 13.02
C SER A 291 3.20 -11.47 12.90
N ASN A 292 3.83 -12.32 12.07
CA ASN A 292 3.43 -13.71 11.84
C ASN A 292 1.97 -13.87 11.42
N ASP A 293 1.53 -13.12 10.40
CA ASP A 293 0.14 -13.03 9.90
C ASP A 293 -0.89 -12.44 10.89
N THR A 294 -0.46 -11.95 12.05
CA THR A 294 -1.32 -11.20 12.98
C THR A 294 -1.84 -9.92 12.31
N TYR A 295 -1.00 -9.29 11.49
CA TYR A 295 -1.35 -8.19 10.59
C TYR A 295 -1.18 -8.63 9.14
N ARG A 296 -1.95 -8.05 8.22
CA ARG A 296 -1.96 -8.45 6.80
C ARG A 296 -1.66 -7.27 5.90
N ALA A 297 -0.67 -7.43 5.02
CA ALA A 297 -0.43 -6.51 3.92
C ALA A 297 -1.58 -6.65 2.92
N ALA A 298 -2.39 -5.60 2.78
CA ALA A 298 -3.57 -5.67 1.95
C ALA A 298 -3.24 -5.46 0.47
N LEU A 299 -3.94 -6.21 -0.38
CA LEU A 299 -3.92 -5.94 -1.80
C LEU A 299 -4.59 -4.59 -2.05
N HIS A 300 -3.96 -3.77 -2.87
CA HIS A 300 -4.48 -2.48 -3.27
C HIS A 300 -4.23 -2.23 -4.75
N ARG A 301 -5.04 -1.36 -5.36
CA ARG A 301 -4.97 -0.99 -6.79
C ARG A 301 -5.34 0.47 -6.99
N VAL A 302 -5.09 1.00 -8.18
CA VAL A 302 -5.52 2.36 -8.55
C VAL A 302 -6.34 2.29 -9.84
N GLN A 303 -7.52 2.90 -9.85
CA GLN A 303 -8.35 3.02 -11.06
C GLN A 303 -7.72 3.98 -12.07
N ALA A 304 -7.98 3.78 -13.36
CA ALA A 304 -7.55 4.74 -14.37
C ALA A 304 -8.32 6.08 -14.23
N MET A 305 -7.63 7.20 -14.43
CA MET A 305 -8.26 8.52 -14.36
C MET A 305 -9.03 8.82 -15.64
N SER A 306 -10.26 9.33 -15.50
CA SER A 306 -11.15 9.60 -16.65
C SER A 306 -11.64 11.05 -16.74
N LEU A 307 -11.60 11.81 -15.64
CA LEU A 307 -12.17 13.17 -15.58
C LEU A 307 -11.17 14.22 -15.10
N THR A 308 -10.24 13.86 -14.21
CA THR A 308 -9.30 14.80 -13.61
C THR A 308 -7.98 14.08 -13.37
N ASP A 309 -6.87 14.76 -13.66
CA ASP A 309 -5.54 14.21 -13.41
C ASP A 309 -5.33 14.01 -11.92
N ARG A 310 -4.68 12.91 -11.55
CA ARG A 310 -4.41 12.56 -10.15
C ARG A 310 -2.91 12.56 -9.87
N TYR A 311 -2.57 13.02 -8.68
CA TYR A 311 -1.21 12.98 -8.15
C TYR A 311 -1.19 12.25 -6.80
N SER A 312 -0.13 11.46 -6.58
CA SER A 312 0.01 10.72 -5.32
C SER A 312 1.47 10.40 -5.04
N PHE A 313 1.94 10.59 -3.82
CA PHE A 313 3.37 10.52 -3.46
C PHE A 313 3.60 9.48 -2.36
N PRO A 314 3.68 8.18 -2.70
CA PRO A 314 4.01 7.15 -1.72
C PRO A 314 5.50 7.20 -1.36
N PHE A 315 5.76 7.24 -0.06
CA PHE A 315 7.05 6.98 0.54
C PHE A 315 7.07 5.56 1.11
N PHE A 316 7.93 4.72 0.57
CA PHE A 316 8.07 3.32 0.99
C PHE A 316 9.17 3.22 2.04
N TYR A 317 8.80 2.98 3.29
CA TYR A 317 9.74 2.77 4.39
C TYR A 317 10.16 1.30 4.43
N ASN A 318 11.42 1.05 4.07
CA ASN A 318 11.95 -0.28 3.83
C ASN A 318 13.08 -0.60 4.82
N PRO A 319 13.31 -1.87 5.19
CA PRO A 319 14.45 -2.25 6.01
C PRO A 319 15.81 -1.82 5.44
N ALA A 320 16.84 -1.88 6.28
CA ALA A 320 18.24 -1.80 5.84
C ALA A 320 18.57 -3.00 4.95
N TYR A 321 19.51 -2.82 4.01
CA TYR A 321 19.79 -3.83 2.98
C TYR A 321 20.11 -5.21 3.55
N GLY A 322 20.95 -5.28 4.60
CA GLY A 322 21.30 -6.55 5.27
C GLY A 322 20.35 -6.98 6.39
N ALA A 323 19.13 -6.42 6.47
CA ALA A 323 18.19 -6.77 7.52
C ALA A 323 17.62 -8.18 7.31
N ILE A 324 17.52 -8.93 8.41
CA ILE A 324 16.77 -10.19 8.45
C ILE A 324 15.37 -9.91 9.01
N VAL A 325 14.34 -10.30 8.26
CA VAL A 325 12.93 -10.15 8.62
C VAL A 325 12.36 -11.52 8.96
N GLU A 326 11.98 -11.71 10.22
CA GLU A 326 11.46 -12.97 10.73
C GLU A 326 10.36 -12.73 11.80
N PRO A 327 9.47 -13.70 12.06
CA PRO A 327 8.45 -13.58 13.09
C PRO A 327 9.01 -13.11 14.44
N LEU A 328 8.45 -12.03 14.99
CA LEU A 328 8.86 -11.44 16.26
C LEU A 328 8.44 -12.30 17.45
N GLU A 329 9.07 -12.08 18.60
CA GLU A 329 8.82 -12.82 19.84
C GLU A 329 7.39 -12.68 20.40
N SER A 330 6.63 -11.68 19.95
CA SER A 330 5.20 -11.51 20.27
C SER A 330 4.27 -12.40 19.44
N ALA A 331 4.78 -13.03 18.37
CA ALA A 331 4.00 -13.93 17.53
C ALA A 331 3.54 -15.17 18.30
N THR A 332 2.32 -15.63 18.02
CA THR A 332 1.84 -16.92 18.54
C THR A 332 2.57 -18.06 17.82
N PRO A 333 3.25 -18.98 18.52
CA PRO A 333 3.87 -20.13 17.88
C PRO A 333 2.84 -21.06 17.21
N PRO A 334 3.22 -21.78 16.13
CA PRO A 334 4.54 -21.80 15.52
C PRO A 334 4.81 -20.59 14.62
N ASN A 335 6.10 -20.34 14.33
CA ASN A 335 6.49 -19.39 13.30
C ASN A 335 5.99 -19.91 11.93
N LEU A 336 5.25 -19.05 11.22
CA LEU A 336 4.71 -19.35 9.89
C LEU A 336 5.70 -19.05 8.77
N TYR A 337 6.76 -18.30 9.07
CA TYR A 337 7.77 -17.86 8.12
C TYR A 337 9.18 -18.22 8.59
N THR A 338 10.05 -18.58 7.65
CA THR A 338 11.50 -18.55 7.85
C THR A 338 12.01 -17.11 7.75
N GLY A 339 13.23 -16.85 8.27
CA GLY A 339 13.86 -15.54 8.11
C GLY A 339 14.08 -15.18 6.64
N ILE A 340 13.75 -13.94 6.29
CA ILE A 340 13.92 -13.35 4.96
C ILE A 340 15.09 -12.38 5.01
N ASP A 341 16.11 -12.61 4.18
CA ASP A 341 17.12 -11.59 3.90
C ASP A 341 16.51 -10.51 3.00
N TRP A 342 16.35 -9.29 3.53
CA TRP A 342 15.69 -8.21 2.80
C TRP A 342 16.43 -7.83 1.51
N GLY A 343 17.76 -7.82 1.53
CA GLY A 343 18.58 -7.46 0.37
C GLY A 343 18.41 -8.48 -0.75
N GLU A 344 18.45 -9.77 -0.42
CA GLU A 344 18.17 -10.85 -1.37
C GLU A 344 16.74 -10.78 -1.90
N PHE A 345 15.75 -10.65 -1.02
CA PHE A 345 14.33 -10.57 -1.39
C PHE A 345 14.08 -9.40 -2.35
N ARG A 346 14.59 -8.23 -2.03
CA ARG A 346 14.47 -7.02 -2.86
C ARG A 346 15.15 -7.19 -4.21
N ARG A 347 16.35 -7.76 -4.26
CA ARG A 347 17.07 -8.01 -5.53
C ARG A 347 16.31 -8.98 -6.42
N LEU A 348 15.84 -10.10 -5.87
CA LEU A 348 15.06 -11.10 -6.62
C LEU A 348 13.76 -10.51 -7.17
N ARG A 349 13.12 -9.60 -6.43
CA ARG A 349 11.92 -8.91 -6.90
C ARG A 349 12.22 -7.96 -8.06
N ALA A 350 13.31 -7.19 -7.95
CA ALA A 350 13.78 -6.32 -9.02
C ALA A 350 14.14 -7.09 -10.31
N ASP A 351 14.86 -8.21 -10.19
CA ASP A 351 15.26 -9.03 -11.34
C ASP A 351 14.04 -9.61 -12.08
N GLY A 352 12.97 -9.94 -11.33
CA GLY A 352 11.68 -10.37 -11.90
C GLY A 352 11.00 -9.27 -12.72
N ASP A 353 11.04 -8.02 -12.25
CA ASP A 353 10.42 -6.87 -12.90
C ASP A 353 11.17 -6.40 -14.17
N TYR A 354 12.52 -6.46 -14.16
CA TYR A 354 13.33 -5.91 -15.26
C TYR A 354 13.62 -6.88 -16.40
N ALA A 355 13.60 -8.19 -16.15
CA ALA A 355 14.12 -9.16 -17.12
C ALA A 355 13.12 -10.28 -17.48
N ASP A 356 11.88 -10.24 -16.98
CA ASP A 356 10.83 -11.27 -17.22
C ASP A 356 11.36 -12.70 -16.95
N VAL A 357 12.29 -12.82 -16.00
CA VAL A 357 13.02 -14.06 -15.68
C VAL A 357 12.29 -14.82 -14.59
N GLY A 358 11.08 -15.29 -14.88
CA GLY A 358 10.36 -16.24 -14.03
C GLY A 358 9.44 -15.61 -12.98
N LYS A 359 9.07 -16.40 -11.95
CA LYS A 359 8.09 -16.03 -10.92
C LYS A 359 8.69 -14.98 -9.98
N GLU A 360 8.01 -13.83 -9.85
CA GLU A 360 8.31 -12.81 -8.84
C GLU A 360 8.32 -13.44 -7.44
N VAL A 361 9.38 -13.19 -6.66
CA VAL A 361 9.50 -13.71 -5.29
C VAL A 361 8.42 -13.10 -4.39
N GLN A 362 7.77 -13.93 -3.57
CA GLN A 362 6.72 -13.51 -2.63
C GLN A 362 7.01 -14.04 -1.23
N ILE A 363 6.47 -13.41 -0.18
CA ILE A 363 6.62 -13.93 1.20
C ILE A 363 6.06 -15.34 1.39
N ALA A 364 5.15 -15.78 0.51
CA ALA A 364 4.64 -17.14 0.49
C ALA A 364 5.75 -18.18 0.20
N ASP A 365 6.81 -17.81 -0.50
CA ASP A 365 7.97 -18.67 -0.79
C ASP A 365 8.83 -18.94 0.46
N TYR A 366 8.62 -18.16 1.54
CA TYR A 366 9.30 -18.27 2.84
C TYR A 366 8.40 -18.88 3.92
N ARG A 367 7.21 -19.37 3.58
CA ARG A 367 6.33 -20.02 4.56
C ARG A 367 6.89 -21.36 5.00
N VAL A 368 6.86 -21.61 6.31
CA VAL A 368 7.19 -22.91 6.90
C VAL A 368 6.06 -23.89 6.54
N PRO A 369 6.37 -25.08 5.97
CA PRO A 369 5.37 -26.10 5.73
C PRO A 369 4.64 -26.47 7.02
N ALA A 370 3.32 -26.63 6.96
CA ALA A 370 2.57 -27.14 8.09
C ALA A 370 3.13 -28.52 8.48
N ALA A 371 3.42 -28.72 9.77
CA ALA A 371 3.81 -30.05 10.25
C ALA A 371 2.66 -31.03 9.97
N GLU A 372 2.96 -32.11 9.25
CA GLU A 372 2.01 -33.19 8.93
C GLU A 372 1.45 -33.90 10.17
#